data_AF-A0A1Y0L2K8-F1
#
_entry.id   AF-A0A1Y0L2K8-F1
#
_cell.length_a   1.000
_cell.length_b   1.000
_cell.length_c   1.000
_cell.angle_alpha   90.00
_cell.angle_beta   90.00
_cell.angle_gamma   90.00
#
_symmetry.space_group_name_H-M   'P 1'
#
loop_
_entity.id
_entity.type
_entity.pdbx_description
1 polymer ?
#
loop_
_entity_poly.entity_id
_entity_poly.type
_entity_poly.pdbx_seq_one_letter_code
_entity_poly.pdbx_strand_id
1 'polypeptide(L)'
;MYILLERNARGNLEVDQRILNKVIEFVVMNNVRDLEKFEIETNLLHDDHLFVLVKLFANIHKKLEIDELKLNNSIVFAIENAIGLKPKNIAFVYIKN
;
A
#
# COMPACT_ATOMS: atom_id res chain seq x y z
N MET A 1 -7.89 -13.28 -14.00
CA MET A 1 -8.96 -12.48 -13.38
C MET A 1 -8.87 -11.09 -13.98
N TYR A 2 -9.85 -10.69 -14.79
CA TYR A 2 -9.88 -9.36 -15.42
C TYR A 2 -10.92 -8.54 -14.67
N ILE A 3 -10.50 -7.42 -14.08
CA ILE A 3 -11.39 -6.44 -13.47
C ILE A 3 -11.58 -5.34 -14.52
N LEU A 4 -12.81 -5.19 -15.02
CA LEU A 4 -13.19 -4.09 -15.90
C LEU A 4 -13.45 -2.84 -15.03
N LEU A 5 -12.65 -1.80 -15.25
CA LEU A 5 -12.76 -0.50 -14.59
C LEU A 5 -13.57 0.46 -15.48
N GLU A 6 -14.88 0.55 -15.26
CA GLU A 6 -15.70 1.58 -15.91
C GLU A 6 -15.63 2.90 -15.14
N ARG A 7 -15.18 3.97 -15.81
CA ARG A 7 -14.99 5.32 -15.25
C ARG A 7 -16.32 6.05 -15.10
N ASN A 8 -16.70 6.43 -13.87
CA ASN A 8 -17.76 7.43 -13.63
C ASN A 8 -17.36 8.45 -12.54
N ALA A 9 -17.66 9.73 -12.82
CA ALA A 9 -16.92 10.92 -12.39
C ALA A 9 -16.86 11.28 -10.89
N ARG A 10 -17.45 10.51 -9.95
CA ARG A 10 -17.36 10.78 -8.50
C ARG A 10 -17.32 9.56 -7.58
N GLY A 11 -17.50 8.33 -8.09
CA GLY A 11 -17.59 7.11 -7.27
C GLY A 11 -16.36 6.18 -7.33
N ASN A 12 -15.55 6.25 -8.38
CA ASN A 12 -14.44 5.31 -8.59
C ASN A 12 -13.26 5.54 -7.66
N LEU A 13 -12.96 6.78 -7.28
CA LEU A 13 -11.81 7.09 -6.42
C LEU A 13 -11.84 6.29 -5.11
N GLU A 14 -12.99 6.15 -4.47
CA GLU A 14 -13.11 5.35 -3.24
C GLU A 14 -12.94 3.84 -3.48
N VAL A 15 -13.46 3.32 -4.59
CA VAL A 15 -13.34 1.90 -4.95
C VAL A 15 -11.89 1.57 -5.28
N ASP A 16 -11.24 2.43 -6.07
CA ASP A 16 -9.83 2.31 -6.45
C ASP A 16 -8.93 2.37 -5.23
N GLN A 17 -9.20 3.29 -4.28
CA GLN A 17 -8.43 3.44 -3.04
C GLN A 17 -8.57 2.23 -2.10
N ARG A 18 -9.78 1.65 -1.97
CA ARG A 18 -10.00 0.42 -1.19
C ARG A 18 -9.30 -0.78 -1.82
N ILE A 19 -9.35 -0.91 -3.14
CA ILE A 19 -8.62 -1.97 -3.87
C ILE A 19 -7.11 -1.78 -3.65
N LEU A 20 -6.62 -0.54 -3.75
CA LEU A 20 -5.23 -0.21 -3.51
C LEU A 20 -4.77 -0.62 -2.13
N ASN A 21 -5.54 -0.25 -1.11
CA ASN A 21 -5.24 -0.58 0.27
C ASN A 21 -5.13 -2.10 0.43
N LYS A 22 -6.09 -2.88 -0.10
CA LYS A 22 -6.03 -4.34 -0.03
C LYS A 22 -4.83 -4.96 -0.76
N VAL A 23 -4.45 -4.41 -1.91
CA VAL A 23 -3.28 -4.87 -2.66
C VAL A 23 -2.01 -4.62 -1.85
N ILE A 24 -1.87 -3.43 -1.27
CA ILE A 24 -0.72 -3.08 -0.43
C ILE A 24 -0.73 -3.89 0.86
N GLU A 25 -1.90 -4.12 1.47
CA GLU A 25 -2.08 -4.96 2.66
C GLU A 25 -1.55 -6.37 2.41
N PHE A 26 -1.94 -6.97 1.29
CA PHE A 26 -1.47 -8.28 0.90
C PHE A 26 0.06 -8.31 0.74
N VAL A 27 0.66 -7.31 0.11
CA VAL A 27 2.11 -7.24 -0.07
C VAL A 27 2.84 -7.11 1.28
N VAL A 28 2.37 -6.23 2.16
CA VAL A 28 2.95 -6.00 3.49
C VAL A 28 2.89 -7.28 4.31
N MET A 29 1.74 -7.95 4.36
CA MET A 29 1.54 -9.20 5.11
C MET A 29 2.46 -10.34 4.65
N ASN A 30 2.83 -10.39 3.36
CA ASN A 30 3.70 -11.43 2.83
C ASN A 30 5.20 -11.13 2.98
N ASN A 31 5.58 -9.86 3.19
CA ASN A 31 6.99 -9.44 3.22
C ASN A 31 7.47 -9.00 4.60
N VAL A 32 6.55 -8.72 5.52
CA VAL A 32 6.88 -8.29 6.88
C VAL A 32 6.42 -9.34 7.88
N ARG A 33 7.33 -9.76 8.76
CA ARG A 33 7.04 -10.70 9.86
C ARG A 33 6.95 -9.94 11.18
N ASP A 34 6.29 -10.56 12.16
CA ASP A 34 6.22 -10.07 13.54
C ASP A 34 5.62 -8.65 13.71
N LEU A 35 4.74 -8.26 12.78
CA LEU A 35 3.86 -7.10 12.92
C LEU A 35 2.75 -7.39 13.94
N GLU A 36 2.51 -6.45 14.84
CA GLU A 36 1.34 -6.49 15.73
C GLU A 36 0.12 -5.91 15.02
N LYS A 37 0.33 -4.80 14.32
CA LYS A 37 -0.68 -4.11 13.51
C LYS A 37 0.00 -3.34 12.38
N PHE A 38 -0.72 -3.08 11.31
CA PHE A 38 -0.32 -2.12 10.30
C PHE A 38 -1.54 -1.35 9.81
N GLU A 39 -1.30 -0.15 9.30
CA GLU A 39 -2.31 0.70 8.68
C GLU A 39 -1.75 1.23 7.37
N ILE A 40 -2.58 1.23 6.33
CA ILE A 40 -2.22 1.75 5.02
C ILE A 40 -3.14 2.92 4.71
N GLU A 41 -2.50 4.04 4.36
CA GLU A 41 -3.16 5.25 3.93
C GLU A 41 -2.65 5.58 2.54
N THR A 42 -3.54 5.51 1.56
CA THR A 42 -3.24 5.86 0.18
C THR A 42 -3.95 7.16 -0.15
N ASN A 43 -3.30 8.04 -0.90
CA ASN A 43 -3.90 9.30 -1.30
C ASN A 43 -3.67 9.49 -2.81
N LEU A 44 -4.76 9.55 -3.57
CA LEU A 44 -4.74 9.80 -5.01
C LEU A 44 -5.17 11.24 -5.25
N LEU A 45 -4.21 12.08 -5.61
CA LEU A 45 -4.49 13.48 -5.98
C LEU A 45 -4.97 13.53 -7.44
N HIS A 46 -5.73 14.59 -7.78
CA HIS A 46 -6.44 14.77 -9.05
C HIS A 46 -5.60 14.70 -10.34
N ASP A 47 -4.27 14.61 -10.24
CA ASP A 47 -3.32 14.53 -11.36
C ASP A 47 -2.64 13.13 -11.48
N ASP A 48 -3.36 12.05 -11.18
CA ASP A 48 -2.85 10.66 -11.17
C ASP A 48 -1.62 10.45 -10.26
N HIS A 49 -1.40 11.38 -9.32
CA HIS A 49 -0.30 11.31 -8.37
C HIS A 49 -0.72 10.50 -7.16
N LEU A 50 -0.28 9.25 -7.15
CA LEU A 50 -0.49 8.34 -6.03
C LEU A 50 0.63 8.47 -4.99
N PHE A 51 0.23 8.74 -3.76
CA PHE A 51 1.08 8.70 -2.58
C PHE A 51 0.62 7.56 -1.67
N VAL A 52 1.59 6.78 -1.18
CA VAL A 52 1.33 5.67 -0.28
C VAL A 52 2.06 5.92 1.03
N LEU A 53 1.33 5.84 2.14
CA LEU A 53 1.86 5.84 3.48
C LEU A 53 1.54 4.50 4.14
N VAL A 54 2.59 3.79 4.56
CA VAL A 54 2.46 2.52 5.28
C VAL A 54 2.94 2.73 6.71
N LYS A 55 2.01 2.66 7.67
CA LYS A 55 2.30 2.73 9.10
C LYS A 55 2.40 1.31 9.64
N LEU A 56 3.56 0.98 10.19
CA LEU A 56 3.89 -0.35 10.67
C LEU A 56 4.04 -0.29 12.19
N PHE A 57 3.15 -0.97 12.91
CA PHE A 57 3.19 -1.04 14.37
C PHE A 57 3.92 -2.31 14.79
N ALA A 58 5.14 -2.12 15.26
CA ALA A 58 5.99 -3.20 15.74
C ALA A 58 5.76 -3.44 17.22
N ASN A 59 5.74 -4.72 17.59
CA ASN A 59 5.69 -5.13 18.98
C ASN A 59 7.00 -4.74 19.70
N ILE A 60 6.93 -4.09 20.86
CA ILE A 60 8.10 -3.72 21.67
C ILE A 60 9.08 -4.88 21.93
N HIS A 61 8.57 -6.11 22.04
CA HIS A 61 9.32 -7.30 22.43
C HIS A 61 9.92 -8.08 21.27
N LYS A 62 9.59 -7.73 20.02
CA LYS A 62 10.11 -8.39 18.83
C LYS A 62 10.91 -7.42 17.97
N LYS A 63 12.00 -7.90 17.38
CA LYS A 63 12.76 -7.12 16.41
C LYS A 63 12.02 -7.17 15.09
N LEU A 64 11.55 -6.01 14.62
CA LEU A 64 10.98 -5.86 13.29
C LEU A 64 12.12 -5.98 12.27
N GLU A 65 12.10 -7.02 11.44
CA GLU A 65 13.04 -7.20 10.35
C GLU A 65 12.32 -6.99 9.02
N ILE A 66 12.66 -5.90 8.34
CA ILE A 66 12.07 -5.49 7.06
C ILE A 66 13.17 -5.14 6.09
N ASP A 67 13.09 -5.72 4.90
CA ASP A 67 13.82 -5.26 3.73
C ASP A 67 12.97 -4.20 3.03
N GLU A 68 13.24 -2.93 3.33
CA GLU A 68 12.47 -1.80 2.79
C GLU A 68 12.52 -1.72 1.27
N LEU A 69 13.67 -2.04 0.67
CA LEU A 69 13.85 -1.97 -0.77
C LEU A 69 13.02 -3.05 -1.47
N LYS A 70 13.04 -4.27 -0.94
CA LYS A 70 12.19 -5.36 -1.43
C LYS A 70 10.71 -5.04 -1.24
N LEU A 71 10.33 -4.52 -0.08
CA LEU A 71 8.94 -4.17 0.21
C LEU A 71 8.45 -3.06 -0.72
N ASN A 72 9.24 -2.00 -0.91
CA ASN A 72 8.93 -0.90 -1.82
C ASN A 72 8.72 -1.42 -3.25
N ASN A 73 9.68 -2.17 -3.79
CA ASN A 73 9.57 -2.75 -5.14
C ASN A 73 8.34 -3.66 -5.28
N SER A 74 8.03 -4.45 -4.25
CA SER A 74 6.86 -5.33 -4.26
C SER A 74 5.55 -4.54 -4.26
N ILE A 75 5.49 -3.43 -3.51
CA ILE A 75 4.32 -2.54 -3.49
C ILE A 75 4.15 -1.85 -4.84
N VAL A 76 5.23 -1.29 -5.42
CA VAL A 76 5.20 -0.67 -6.75
C VAL A 76 4.68 -1.66 -7.78
N PHE A 77 5.27 -2.86 -7.85
CA PHE A 77 4.87 -3.89 -8.79
C PHE A 77 3.39 -4.29 -8.64
N ALA A 78 2.92 -4.44 -7.40
CA ALA A 78 1.53 -4.83 -7.15
C ALA A 78 0.54 -3.73 -7.55
N ILE A 79 0.84 -2.47 -7.26
CA ILE A 79 0.00 -1.32 -7.64
C ILE A 79 -0.03 -1.16 -9.17
N GLU A 80 1.14 -1.19 -9.81
CA GLU A 80 1.26 -1.07 -11.28
C GLU A 80 0.46 -2.16 -11.99
N ASN A 81 0.51 -3.41 -11.51
CA ASN A 81 -0.28 -4.50 -12.08
C ASN A 81 -1.78 -4.44 -11.77
N ALA A 82 -2.17 -3.87 -10.63
CA ALA A 82 -3.57 -3.83 -10.21
C ALA A 82 -4.36 -2.72 -10.93
N ILE A 83 -3.76 -1.53 -11.05
CA ILE A 83 -4.46 -0.34 -11.54
C ILE A 83 -3.71 0.45 -12.61
N GLY A 84 -2.52 0.01 -13.03
CA GLY A 84 -1.76 0.66 -14.10
C GLY A 84 -1.13 2.00 -13.71
N LEU A 85 -1.06 2.33 -12.41
CA LEU A 85 -0.43 3.55 -11.91
C LEU A 85 0.87 3.24 -11.18
N LYS A 86 1.84 4.15 -11.31
CA LYS A 86 3.08 4.13 -10.53
C LYS A 86 2.98 5.11 -9.35
N PRO A 87 3.15 4.67 -8.10
CA PRO A 87 3.19 5.59 -6.97
C PRO A 87 4.38 6.54 -7.10
N LYS A 88 4.13 7.83 -6.85
CA LYS A 88 5.15 8.88 -6.86
C LYS A 88 6.06 8.79 -5.66
N ASN A 89 5.50 8.39 -4.51
CA ASN A 89 6.23 8.18 -3.27
C ASN A 89 5.56 7.08 -2.43
N ILE A 90 6.39 6.28 -1.77
CA ILE A 90 5.98 5.33 -0.75
C ILE A 90 6.78 5.64 0.50
N ALA A 91 6.08 6.07 1.56
CA ALA A 91 6.69 6.36 2.85
C ALA A 91 6.35 5.25 3.86
N PHE A 92 7.36 4.84 4.63
CA PHE A 92 7.21 3.90 5.73
C PHE A 92 7.38 4.63 7.06
N VAL A 93 6.45 4.41 7.98
CA VAL A 93 6.54 4.94 9.35
C VAL A 93 6.49 3.77 10.31
N TYR A 94 7.53 3.64 11.12
CA TYR A 94 7.64 2.61 12.14
C TYR A 94 7.22 3.16 13.49
N ILE A 95 6.18 2.57 14.06
CA ILE A 95 5.64 2.95 15.36
C ILE A 95 5.92 1.79 16.31
N LYS A 96 6.72 2.06 17.34
CA LYS A 96 7.00 1.09 18.40
C LYS A 96 5.99 1.31 19.51
N ASN A 97 5.11 0.32 19.73
CA ASN A 97 4.09 0.33 20.77
C ASN A 97 4.48 -0.55 21.94
#